data_AF-A0A191UMT4-F1
#
_entry.id   AF-A0A191UMT4-F1
#
_cell.length_a   1.000
_cell.length_b   1.000
_cell.length_c   1.000
_cell.angle_alpha   90.00
_cell.angle_beta   90.00
_cell.angle_gamma   90.00
#
_symmetry.space_group_name_H-M   'P 1'
#
loop_
_entity.id
_entity.type
_entity.pdbx_description
1 polymer ?
#
loop_
_entity_poly.entity_id
_entity_poly.type
_entity_poly.pdbx_seq_one_letter_code
_entity_poly.pdbx_strand_id
1 'polypeptide(L)' 'MLFAIFLLIFASQNMHEVEVRFVFGEPVDMPMILAIAGAFVCGFALAIFTIIVRGSDKKADDEFDY' A
#
# COMPACT_ATOMS: atom_id res chain seq x y z
N MET A 1 -18.05 -11.83 -1.12
CA MET A 1 -18.81 -11.12 -0.04
C MET A 1 -18.51 -11.67 1.35
N LEU A 2 -18.64 -12.99 1.58
CA LEU A 2 -18.35 -13.60 2.89
C LEU A 2 -16.95 -13.21 3.44
N PHE A 3 -15.92 -13.25 2.60
CA PHE A 3 -14.56 -12.88 2.97
C PHE A 3 -14.40 -11.42 3.40
N ALA A 4 -15.08 -10.50 2.71
CA ALA A 4 -15.08 -9.08 3.06
C ALA A 4 -15.76 -8.82 4.41
N ILE A 5 -16.83 -9.58 4.72
CA ILE A 5 -17.51 -9.51 6.03
C ILE A 5 -16.56 -9.98 7.14
N PHE A 6 -15.84 -11.09 6.94
CA PHE A 6 -14.87 -11.56 7.93
C PHE A 6 -13.71 -10.57 8.13
N LEU A 7 -13.20 -9.96 7.06
CA LEU A 7 -12.19 -8.91 7.16
C LEU A 7 -12.70 -7.67 7.90
N LEU A 8 -13.96 -7.28 7.67
CA LEU A 8 -14.57 -6.16 8.37
C LEU A 8 -14.71 -6.43 9.87
N ILE A 9 -15.18 -7.63 10.24
CA ILE A 9 -15.27 -8.05 11.64
C ILE A 9 -13.87 -8.08 12.26
N PHE A 10 -12.89 -8.68 11.57
CA PHE A 10 -11.51 -8.72 12.02
C PHE A 10 -10.94 -7.31 12.24
N ALA A 11 -11.11 -6.40 11.28
CA ALA A 11 -10.64 -5.01 11.38
C ALA A 11 -11.32 -4.27 12.54
N SER A 12 -12.63 -4.47 12.74
CA SER A 12 -13.37 -3.84 13.85
C SER A 12 -12.94 -4.35 15.22
N GLN A 13 -12.55 -5.63 15.33
CA GLN A 13 -12.07 -6.23 16.59
C GLN A 13 -10.59 -5.93 16.85
N ASN A 14 -9.81 -5.59 15.82
CA ASN A 14 -8.38 -5.27 15.90
C ASN A 14 -8.12 -3.75 15.81
N MET A 15 -9.03 -2.95 16.39
CA MET A 15 -8.86 -1.50 16.56
C MET A 15 -7.92 -1.13 17.71
N HIS A 16 -6.98 -2.00 18.07
CA HIS A 16 -5.98 -1.68 19.07
C HIS A 16 -5.08 -0.56 18.52
N GLU A 17 -5.06 0.56 19.23
CA GLU A 17 -4.22 1.70 18.93
C GLU A 17 -2.75 1.33 19.14
N VAL A 18 -1.94 1.67 18.16
CA VAL A 18 -0.49 1.56 18.21
C VAL A 18 0.12 2.92 17.91
N GLU A 19 1.15 3.26 18.66
CA GLU A 19 1.91 4.48 18.46
C GLU A 19 2.85 4.27 17.26
N VAL A 20 2.55 4.90 16.13
CA VAL A 20 3.38 4.84 14.93
C VAL A 20 4.31 6.05 14.90
N ARG A 21 5.61 5.77 14.99
CA ARG A 21 6.67 6.78 14.88
C ARG A 21 7.20 6.81 13.46
N PHE A 22 6.90 7.89 12.76
CA PHE A 22 7.48 8.16 11.45
C PHE A 22 8.92 8.69 11.58
N VAL A 23 9.71 8.57 10.50
CA VAL A 23 11.10 9.07 10.46
C VAL A 23 11.16 10.59 10.71
N PHE A 24 10.09 11.30 10.37
CA PHE A 24 9.91 12.72 10.64
C PHE A 24 8.53 12.95 11.25
N GLY A 25 8.43 13.86 12.22
CA GLY A 25 7.16 14.29 12.82
C GLY A 25 6.89 13.73 14.22
N GLU A 26 5.72 14.10 14.76
CA GLU A 26 5.23 13.62 16.05
C GLU A 26 4.66 12.18 15.92
N PRO A 27 4.72 11.38 16.99
CA PRO A 27 4.07 10.07 17.01
C PRO A 27 2.57 10.19 16.74
N VAL A 28 2.05 9.30 15.91
CA VAL A 28 0.62 9.25 15.60
C VAL A 28 0.05 7.96 16.14
N ASP A 29 -0.92 8.07 17.04
CA ASP A 29 -1.71 6.92 17.48
C ASP A 29 -2.75 6.58 16.43
N MET A 30 -2.68 5.34 15.92
CA MET A 30 -3.64 4.85 14.94
C MET A 30 -3.94 3.36 15.15
N PRO A 31 -5.08 2.85 14.68
CA PRO A 31 -5.34 1.41 14.71
C PRO A 31 -4.28 0.62 13.94
N MET A 32 -3.75 -0.45 14.53
CA MET A 32 -2.71 -1.29 13.91
C MET A 32 -3.10 -1.77 12.50
N ILE A 33 -4.37 -2.12 12.32
CA ILE A 33 -4.90 -2.57 11.03
C ILE A 33 -4.76 -1.49 9.94
N LEU A 34 -4.90 -0.21 10.31
CA LEU A 34 -4.76 0.92 9.40
C LEU A 34 -3.30 1.07 8.94
N ALA A 35 -2.36 0.94 9.87
CA ALA A 35 -0.92 1.00 9.57
C ALA A 35 -0.51 -0.13 8.60
N ILE A 36 -0.95 -1.37 8.87
CA ILE A 36 -0.65 -2.54 8.03
C ILE A 36 -1.27 -2.38 6.64
N ALA A 37 -2.55 -2.00 6.57
CA ALA A 37 -3.24 -1.80 5.31
C ALA A 37 -2.60 -0.69 4.48
N GLY A 38 -2.25 0.44 5.12
CA GLY A 38 -1.55 1.55 4.47
C GLY A 38 -0.21 1.12 3.89
N ALA A 39 0.61 0.40 4.66
CA ALA A 39 1.90 -0.10 4.19
C ALA A 39 1.76 -1.04 2.99
N PHE A 40 0.79 -1.95 3.02
CA PHE A 40 0.53 -2.87 1.91
C PHE A 40 0.09 -2.12 0.63
N VAL A 41 -0.88 -1.21 0.74
CA VAL A 41 -1.39 -0.44 -0.40
C VAL A 41 -0.29 0.44 -1.01
N CYS A 42 0.51 1.12 -0.18
CA CYS A 42 1.63 1.93 -0.65
C CYS A 42 2.68 1.08 -1.38
N GLY A 43 3.07 -0.08 -0.83
CA GLY A 43 4.01 -0.99 -1.47
C GLY A 43 3.49 -1.53 -2.81
N PHE A 44 2.22 -1.90 -2.86
CA PHE A 44 1.57 -2.36 -4.09
C PHE A 44 1.51 -1.26 -5.16
N ALA A 45 1.16 -0.03 -4.78
CA ALA A 45 1.14 1.11 -5.68
C ALA A 45 2.54 1.41 -6.26
N LEU A 46 3.58 1.38 -5.44
CA LEU A 46 4.97 1.56 -5.89
C LEU A 46 5.41 0.45 -6.85
N ALA A 47 5.02 -0.81 -6.59
CA ALA A 47 5.33 -1.93 -7.47
C ALA A 47 4.63 -1.80 -8.83
N ILE A 48 3.34 -1.44 -8.85
CA ILE A 48 2.61 -1.16 -10.09
C ILE A 48 3.27 -0.02 -10.86
N PHE A 49 3.57 1.09 -10.18
CA PHE A 49 4.21 2.24 -10.80
C PHE A 49 5.55 1.84 -11.45
N THR A 50 6.35 1.04 -10.75
CA THR A 50 7.61 0.51 -11.28
C THR A 50 7.41 -0.32 -12.55
N ILE A 51 6.39 -1.18 -12.59
CA ILE A 51 6.07 -1.99 -13.77
C ILE A 51 5.61 -1.11 -14.94
N ILE A 52 4.75 -0.12 -14.69
CA ILE A 52 4.24 0.80 -15.70
C ILE A 52 5.39 1.61 -16.31
N VAL A 53 6.27 2.17 -15.49
CA VAL A 53 7.44 2.94 -15.95
C VAL A 53 8.38 2.05 -16.77
N ARG A 54 8.74 0.86 -16.27
CA ARG A 54 9.61 -0.08 -17.02
C ARG A 54 8.98 -0.57 -18.32
N GLY A 55 7.66 -0.74 -18.35
CA GLY A 55 6.92 -1.10 -19.55
C GLY A 55 6.86 0.03 -20.58
N SER A 56 6.86 1.29 -20.12
CA SER A 56 6.87 2.47 -20.98
C SER A 56 8.24 2.68 -21.63
N ASP A 57 9.33 2.51 -20.88
CA ASP A 57 10.70 2.60 -21.43
C ASP A 57 10.97 1.54 -22.50
N LYS A 58 10.52 0.29 -22.27
CA LYS A 58 10.65 -0.79 -23.28
C LYS A 58 9.90 -0.48 -24.57
N LYS A 59 8.75 0.19 -24.48
CA LYS A 59 7.92 0.51 -25.64
C LYS A 59 8.49 1.68 -26.44
N ALA A 60 9.18 2.60 -25.78
CA ALA A 60 9.89 3.69 -26.44
C ALA A 60 11.11 3.18 -27.23
N ASP A 61 11.90 2.24 -26.66
CA ASP A 61 13.06 1.66 -27.34
C ASP A 61 12.68 0.93 -28.65
N ASP A 62 11.57 0.16 -28.65
CA ASP A 62 11.04 -0.51 -29.86
C ASP A 62 10.49 0.47 -30.93
N GLU A 63 10.15 1.71 -30.56
CA GLU A 63 9.60 2.72 -31.47
C GLU A 63 10.68 3.58 -32.15
N PHE A 64 11.90 3.61 -31.60
CA PHE A 64 13.06 4.32 -32.15
C PHE A 64 13.99 3.45 -33.02
N ASP A 65 13.70 2.15 -33.17
CA ASP A 65 14.52 1.20 -33.96
C ASP A 65 14.03 1.05 -35.43
N TYR A 66 13.33 2.06 -35.97
CA TYR A 66 12.89 2.16 -37.38
C TYR A 66 13.54 3.33 -38.12
#